data_AF-A0A1Q7R5T8-F1
#
_entry.id   AF-A0A1Q7R5T8-F1
#
_cell.length_a   1.000
_cell.length_b   1.000
_cell.length_c   1.000
_cell.angle_alpha   90.00
_cell.angle_beta   90.00
_cell.angle_gamma   90.00
#
_symmetry.space_group_name_H-M   'P 1'
#
loop_
_entity.id
_entity.type
_entity.pdbx_description
1 polymer ?
#
loop_
_entity_poly.entity_id
_entity_poly.type
_entity_poly.pdbx_seq_one_letter_code
_entity_poly.pdbx_strand_id
1 'polypeptide(L)'
;MKVGVRQLLALTIVAIEFTWAYPWVLLVSGTFYGPSAAPLLPPASAFVLLTLAYLAVRAAVTRPWSLRDTRVMIVAAGFLSAMTAVRLAYYPGRGPLDFRWIGTLLLAAHDALPAITPAVMAALLATVLWWRGVALSEREFGYFEVDRAFRRGIGWSVLFVILLAAYGDTRGFTLTAAAPAYLLAFFSLSLMTLSITQLLMLWEETHADPAQALAANRHWLLLLLGVVGVIFVSAAVLATAVHVEFRPVLARLLRPLAPLAEALFYVLFAVAMVVARVLVFLFARLPFRRMISPVPAATPPSFRDLLKDLPPQLVSGARWGMVALAIAVLVILVAVSVVRARRGMRRNAEDERESVWSSQLALSGLGEAWRRLWHRLRPAGRDHEFAAVGAIRAIYREMLRVGAAANSPRARHQTP
;
A
#
# COMPACT_ATOMS: atom_id res chain seq x y z
N MET A 1 25.87 -1.78 -18.50
CA MET A 1 25.71 -1.90 -17.03
C MET A 1 24.52 -1.11 -16.46
N LYS A 2 24.29 0.16 -16.86
CA LYS A 2 23.22 1.02 -16.31
C LYS A 2 21.79 0.43 -16.40
N VAL A 3 21.46 -0.28 -17.48
CA VAL A 3 20.11 -0.87 -17.68
C VAL A 3 19.82 -2.00 -16.67
N GLY A 4 20.80 -2.87 -16.41
CA GLY A 4 20.62 -4.02 -15.49
C GLY A 4 20.42 -3.58 -14.04
N VAL A 5 21.20 -2.60 -13.57
CA VAL A 5 21.07 -2.09 -12.19
C VAL A 5 19.70 -1.43 -11.96
N ARG A 6 19.20 -0.68 -12.95
CA ARG A 6 17.86 -0.06 -12.86
C ARG A 6 16.74 -1.09 -12.82
N GLN A 7 16.87 -2.20 -13.55
CA GLN A 7 15.90 -3.30 -13.51
C GLN A 7 15.93 -4.03 -12.15
N LEU A 8 17.12 -4.28 -11.60
CA LEU A 8 17.26 -4.87 -10.27
C LEU A 8 16.63 -3.98 -9.19
N LEU A 9 16.89 -2.67 -9.21
CA LEU A 9 16.28 -1.72 -8.28
C LEU A 9 14.75 -1.69 -8.37
N ALA A 10 14.20 -1.78 -9.57
CA ALA A 10 12.77 -1.84 -9.73
C ALA A 10 12.17 -3.12 -9.10
N LEU A 11 12.85 -4.26 -9.26
CA LEU A 11 12.44 -5.52 -8.65
C LEU A 11 12.59 -5.48 -7.12
N THR A 12 13.60 -4.81 -6.57
CA THR A 12 13.72 -4.65 -5.12
C THR A 12 12.59 -3.79 -4.56
N ILE A 13 12.14 -2.74 -5.26
CA ILE A 13 10.98 -1.94 -4.84
C ILE A 13 9.69 -2.77 -4.85
N VAL A 14 9.50 -3.63 -5.85
CA VAL A 14 8.40 -4.60 -5.88
C VAL A 14 8.46 -5.54 -4.66
N ALA A 15 9.65 -6.01 -4.29
CA ALA A 15 9.84 -6.85 -3.11
C ALA A 15 9.61 -6.10 -1.79
N ILE A 16 10.02 -4.83 -1.69
CA ILE A 16 9.72 -3.94 -0.55
C ILE A 16 8.20 -3.79 -0.41
N GLU A 17 7.50 -3.48 -1.50
CA GLU A 17 6.05 -3.31 -1.50
C GLU A 17 5.31 -4.60 -1.12
N PHE A 18 5.80 -5.76 -1.58
CA PHE A 18 5.26 -7.05 -1.21
C PHE A 18 5.46 -7.36 0.28
N THR A 19 6.66 -7.13 0.81
CA THR A 19 7.01 -7.52 2.19
C THR A 19 6.21 -6.76 3.25
N TRP A 20 5.86 -5.49 3.03
CA TRP A 20 4.96 -4.79 3.97
C TRP A 20 3.47 -5.06 3.69
N ALA A 21 3.07 -5.33 2.43
CA ALA A 21 1.67 -5.56 2.08
C ALA A 21 1.18 -6.97 2.44
N TYR A 22 2.03 -7.99 2.35
CA TYR A 22 1.62 -9.38 2.54
C TYR A 22 1.19 -9.72 3.98
N PRO A 23 1.75 -9.14 5.06
CA PRO A 23 1.19 -9.27 6.40
C PRO A 23 -0.28 -8.84 6.50
N TRP A 24 -0.71 -7.83 5.73
CA TRP A 24 -2.12 -7.44 5.64
C TRP A 24 -2.98 -8.47 4.91
N VAL A 25 -2.41 -9.14 3.91
CA VAL A 25 -3.06 -10.28 3.25
C VAL A 25 -3.29 -11.42 4.23
N LEU A 26 -2.27 -11.75 5.04
CA LEU A 26 -2.40 -12.74 6.11
C LEU A 26 -3.49 -12.33 7.11
N LEU A 27 -3.53 -11.06 7.52
CA LEU A 27 -4.53 -10.53 8.44
C LEU A 27 -5.95 -10.73 7.91
N VAL A 28 -6.19 -10.34 6.65
CA VAL A 28 -7.51 -10.46 5.99
C VAL A 28 -7.87 -11.93 5.72
N SER A 29 -6.90 -12.79 5.45
CA SER A 29 -7.14 -14.20 5.14
C SER A 29 -7.65 -15.03 6.31
N GLY A 30 -7.55 -14.49 7.52
CA GLY A 30 -7.93 -15.24 8.70
C GLY A 30 -6.82 -16.17 9.22
N THR A 31 -5.61 -16.18 8.62
CA THR A 31 -4.49 -17.06 9.03
C THR A 31 -4.08 -16.90 10.49
N PHE A 32 -4.39 -15.75 11.08
CA PHE A 32 -4.10 -15.48 12.48
C PHE A 32 -5.17 -15.98 13.46
N TYR A 33 -6.33 -16.41 12.97
CA TYR A 33 -7.48 -16.85 13.79
C TYR A 33 -7.51 -18.37 14.00
N GLY A 34 -6.52 -19.12 13.51
CA GLY A 34 -6.39 -20.54 13.79
C GLY A 34 -5.28 -21.25 12.99
N PRO A 35 -4.72 -22.36 13.52
CA PRO A 35 -3.62 -23.09 12.88
C PRO A 35 -4.00 -23.76 11.55
N SER A 36 -5.29 -23.96 11.30
CA SER A 36 -5.82 -24.54 10.05
C SER A 36 -6.12 -23.50 8.98
N ALA A 37 -6.05 -22.20 9.29
CA ALA A 37 -6.36 -21.15 8.34
C ALA A 37 -5.17 -20.96 7.38
N ALA A 38 -5.34 -21.42 6.14
CA ALA A 38 -4.38 -21.22 5.06
C ALA A 38 -4.46 -19.78 4.52
N PRO A 39 -3.34 -19.20 4.04
CA PRO A 39 -3.36 -17.89 3.41
C PRO A 39 -4.22 -17.89 2.15
N LEU A 40 -4.91 -16.77 1.89
CA LEU A 40 -5.81 -16.66 0.73
C LEU A 40 -5.10 -16.96 -0.59
N LEU A 41 -3.85 -16.52 -0.72
CA LEU A 41 -2.95 -16.89 -1.81
C LEU A 41 -1.61 -17.26 -1.19
N PRO A 42 -0.91 -18.30 -1.69
CA PRO A 42 0.46 -18.58 -1.29
C PRO A 42 1.38 -17.37 -1.53
N PRO A 43 2.40 -17.13 -0.69
CA PRO A 43 3.25 -15.94 -0.78
C PRO A 43 3.99 -15.87 -2.12
N ALA A 44 4.45 -17.01 -2.63
CA ALA A 44 5.09 -17.09 -3.93
C ALA A 44 4.15 -16.66 -5.06
N SER A 45 2.89 -17.12 -5.05
CA SER A 45 1.90 -16.74 -6.06
C SER A 45 1.53 -15.26 -5.99
N ALA A 46 1.37 -14.72 -4.78
CA ALA A 46 1.10 -13.30 -4.57
C ALA A 46 2.27 -12.40 -5.03
N PHE A 47 3.51 -12.80 -4.73
CA PHE A 47 4.72 -12.09 -5.19
C PHE A 47 4.83 -12.14 -6.72
N VAL A 48 4.74 -13.33 -7.31
CA VAL A 48 4.80 -13.52 -8.78
C VAL A 48 3.73 -12.69 -9.47
N LEU A 49 2.51 -12.63 -8.95
CA LEU A 49 1.43 -11.85 -9.54
C LEU A 49 1.75 -10.35 -9.55
N LEU A 50 2.29 -9.82 -8.45
CA LEU A 50 2.67 -8.42 -8.33
C LEU A 50 3.87 -8.08 -9.23
N THR A 51 4.85 -8.97 -9.34
CA THR A 51 6.00 -8.84 -10.26
C THR A 51 5.59 -8.94 -11.72
N LEU A 52 4.72 -9.88 -12.09
CA LEU A 52 4.23 -10.04 -13.46
C LEU A 52 3.43 -8.82 -13.91
N ALA A 53 2.58 -8.27 -13.04
CA ALA A 53 1.86 -7.03 -13.32
C ALA A 53 2.83 -5.87 -13.62
N TYR A 54 3.86 -5.72 -12.78
CA TYR A 54 4.91 -4.73 -12.97
C TYR A 54 5.63 -4.90 -14.32
N LEU A 55 6.10 -6.12 -14.62
CA LEU A 55 6.85 -6.43 -15.84
C LEU A 55 5.98 -6.30 -17.10
N ALA A 56 4.70 -6.66 -17.03
CA ALA A 56 3.78 -6.58 -18.16
C ALA A 56 3.62 -5.14 -18.66
N VAL A 57 3.48 -4.17 -17.74
CA VAL A 57 3.39 -2.76 -18.13
C VAL A 57 4.71 -2.26 -18.68
N ARG A 58 5.85 -2.62 -18.06
CA ARG A 58 7.18 -2.19 -18.54
C ARG A 58 7.46 -2.73 -19.94
N ALA A 59 7.15 -4.00 -20.19
CA ALA A 59 7.28 -4.59 -21.51
C ALA A 59 6.34 -3.90 -22.53
N ALA A 60 5.11 -3.59 -22.13
CA ALA A 60 4.16 -2.91 -23.01
C ALA A 60 4.62 -1.49 -23.40
N VAL A 61 5.20 -0.73 -22.46
CA VAL A 61 5.71 0.64 -22.71
C VAL A 61 6.89 0.65 -23.68
N THR A 62 7.69 -0.42 -23.73
CA THR A 62 8.81 -0.53 -24.68
C THR A 62 8.40 -0.87 -26.11
N ARG A 63 7.13 -1.26 -26.33
CA ARG A 63 6.65 -1.66 -27.65
C ARG A 63 5.83 -0.54 -28.29
N PRO A 64 5.89 -0.36 -29.63
CA PRO A 64 5.16 0.67 -30.36
C PRO A 64 3.68 0.28 -30.57
N TRP A 65 3.01 -0.22 -29.53
CA TRP A 65 1.63 -0.66 -29.61
C TRP A 65 0.64 0.48 -29.42
N SER A 66 -0.55 0.33 -30.02
CA SER A 66 -1.65 1.24 -29.75
C SER A 66 -2.06 1.16 -28.27
N LEU A 67 -2.60 2.25 -27.74
CA LEU A 67 -3.06 2.30 -26.34
C LEU A 67 -4.15 1.28 -26.04
N ARG A 68 -4.98 0.96 -27.04
CA ARG A 68 -6.05 -0.02 -26.91
C ARG A 68 -5.45 -1.42 -26.74
N ASP A 69 -4.47 -1.77 -27.56
CA ASP A 69 -3.83 -3.09 -27.54
C ASP A 69 -3.04 -3.30 -26.25
N THR A 70 -2.31 -2.28 -25.79
CA THR A 70 -1.61 -2.32 -24.50
C THR A 70 -2.59 -2.55 -23.33
N ARG A 71 -3.75 -1.89 -23.33
CA ARG A 71 -4.77 -2.09 -22.29
C ARG A 71 -5.37 -3.49 -22.35
N VAL A 72 -5.74 -3.95 -23.54
CA VAL A 72 -6.30 -5.30 -23.72
C VAL A 72 -5.28 -6.34 -23.27
N MET A 73 -4.01 -6.19 -23.62
CA MET A 73 -2.95 -7.11 -23.20
C MET A 73 -2.75 -7.10 -21.68
N ILE A 74 -2.65 -5.94 -21.03
CA ILE A 74 -2.46 -5.85 -19.56
C ILE A 74 -3.66 -6.47 -18.83
N VAL A 75 -4.89 -6.19 -19.28
CA VAL A 75 -6.10 -6.78 -18.68
C VAL A 75 -6.16 -8.28 -18.90
N ALA A 76 -5.86 -8.76 -20.12
CA ALA A 76 -5.85 -10.19 -20.43
C ALA A 76 -4.76 -10.93 -19.63
N ALA A 77 -3.54 -10.40 -19.56
CA ALA A 77 -2.45 -10.95 -18.77
C ALA A 77 -2.79 -10.97 -17.27
N GLY A 78 -3.44 -9.92 -16.77
CA GLY A 78 -3.88 -9.84 -15.38
C GLY A 78 -4.96 -10.85 -15.05
N PHE A 79 -5.95 -10.97 -15.92
CA PHE A 79 -7.01 -11.97 -15.76
C PHE A 79 -6.43 -13.39 -15.75
N LEU A 80 -5.59 -13.73 -16.74
CA LEU A 80 -4.99 -15.06 -16.85
C LEU A 80 -4.09 -15.40 -15.66
N SER A 81 -3.24 -14.46 -15.23
CA SER A 81 -2.33 -14.68 -14.09
C SER A 81 -3.07 -14.77 -12.76
N ALA A 82 -4.08 -13.92 -12.52
CA ALA A 82 -4.93 -13.98 -11.34
C ALA A 82 -5.72 -15.30 -11.27
N MET A 83 -6.34 -15.70 -12.39
CA MET A 83 -7.04 -16.98 -12.53
C MET A 83 -6.11 -18.17 -12.28
N THR A 84 -4.88 -18.12 -12.80
CA THR A 84 -3.87 -19.16 -12.56
C THR A 84 -3.47 -19.23 -11.09
N ALA A 85 -3.26 -18.08 -10.43
CA ALA A 85 -2.92 -18.04 -9.01
C ALA A 85 -4.04 -18.63 -8.13
N VAL A 86 -5.30 -18.28 -8.39
CA VAL A 86 -6.47 -18.84 -7.69
C VAL A 86 -6.60 -20.35 -7.95
N ARG A 87 -6.39 -20.79 -9.19
CA ARG A 87 -6.43 -22.21 -9.56
C ARG A 87 -5.40 -23.02 -8.78
N LEU A 88 -4.15 -22.55 -8.74
CA LEU A 88 -3.08 -23.24 -8.02
C LEU A 88 -3.33 -23.28 -6.51
N ALA A 89 -3.95 -22.24 -5.95
CA ALA A 89 -4.24 -22.16 -4.52
C ALA A 89 -5.41 -23.04 -4.06
N TYR A 90 -6.52 -23.10 -4.82
CA TYR A 90 -7.76 -23.76 -4.39
C TYR A 90 -8.14 -25.00 -5.18
N TYR A 91 -7.54 -25.21 -6.35
CA TYR A 91 -7.87 -26.31 -7.26
C TYR A 91 -6.62 -27.04 -7.79
N PRO A 92 -5.66 -27.44 -6.93
CA PRO A 92 -4.38 -27.99 -7.37
C PRO A 92 -4.52 -29.32 -8.14
N GLY A 93 -5.58 -30.10 -7.89
CA GLY A 93 -5.82 -31.39 -8.54
C GLY A 93 -6.50 -31.32 -9.91
N ARG A 94 -6.87 -30.13 -10.41
CA ARG A 94 -7.51 -29.99 -11.73
C ARG A 94 -6.48 -29.59 -12.79
N GLY A 95 -6.61 -30.14 -13.99
CA GLY A 95 -5.75 -29.79 -15.12
C GLY A 95 -5.90 -28.31 -15.54
N PRO A 96 -4.89 -27.70 -16.19
CA PRO A 96 -4.95 -26.28 -16.60
C PRO A 96 -6.06 -26.00 -17.61
N LEU A 97 -6.43 -27.00 -18.41
CA LEU A 97 -7.48 -26.92 -19.42
C LEU A 97 -8.86 -27.40 -18.92
N ASP A 98 -8.97 -27.84 -17.67
CA ASP A 98 -10.27 -28.24 -17.11
C ASP A 98 -11.08 -27.00 -16.70
N PHE A 99 -11.90 -26.47 -17.61
CA PHE A 99 -12.69 -25.26 -17.33
C PHE A 99 -13.76 -25.43 -16.23
N ARG A 100 -13.98 -26.64 -15.70
CA ARG A 100 -14.96 -26.88 -14.63
C ARG A 100 -14.63 -26.13 -13.34
N TRP A 101 -13.35 -25.88 -13.05
CA TRP A 101 -12.97 -25.11 -11.86
C TRP A 101 -13.40 -23.64 -11.94
N ILE A 102 -13.49 -23.08 -13.16
CA ILE A 102 -14.04 -21.73 -13.38
C ILE A 102 -15.52 -21.74 -13.03
N GLY A 103 -16.25 -22.78 -13.46
CA GLY A 103 -17.64 -22.99 -13.07
C GLY A 103 -17.82 -23.07 -11.56
N THR A 104 -16.96 -23.82 -10.85
CA THR A 104 -17.01 -23.88 -9.37
C THR A 104 -16.67 -22.56 -8.71
N LEU A 105 -15.72 -21.78 -9.26
CA LEU A 105 -15.38 -20.45 -8.74
C LEU A 105 -16.52 -19.45 -8.97
N LEU A 106 -17.15 -19.47 -10.15
CA LEU A 106 -18.31 -18.65 -10.47
C LEU A 106 -19.52 -19.01 -9.59
N LEU A 107 -19.73 -20.31 -9.34
CA LEU A 107 -20.78 -20.78 -8.42
C LEU A 107 -20.46 -20.37 -6.97
N ALA A 108 -19.20 -20.47 -6.53
CA ALA A 108 -18.77 -19.97 -5.23
C ALA A 108 -18.88 -18.44 -5.09
N ALA A 109 -18.71 -17.69 -6.19
CA ALA A 109 -18.96 -16.25 -6.25
C ALA A 109 -20.46 -15.94 -6.21
N HIS A 110 -21.27 -16.74 -6.89
CA HIS A 110 -22.73 -16.66 -6.89
C HIS A 110 -23.31 -16.93 -5.49
N ASP A 111 -22.76 -17.90 -4.78
CA ASP A 111 -23.21 -18.28 -3.44
C ASP A 111 -22.48 -17.53 -2.31
N ALA A 112 -21.64 -16.54 -2.64
CA ALA A 112 -20.86 -15.74 -1.67
C ALA A 112 -21.71 -14.87 -0.73
N LEU A 113 -23.03 -14.84 -0.90
CA LEU A 113 -23.96 -14.18 0.04
C LEU A 113 -24.73 -15.25 0.81
N PRO A 114 -24.61 -15.29 2.15
CA PRO A 114 -24.13 -14.23 3.05
C PRO A 114 -22.63 -14.25 3.40
N ALA A 115 -21.90 -15.33 3.08
CA ALA A 115 -20.51 -15.51 3.49
C ALA A 115 -19.59 -15.62 2.27
N ILE A 116 -18.63 -14.71 2.16
CA ILE A 116 -17.70 -14.71 1.03
C ILE A 116 -16.74 -15.88 1.16
N THR A 117 -16.75 -16.78 0.18
CA THR A 117 -15.87 -17.94 0.19
C THR A 117 -14.40 -17.53 0.05
N PRO A 118 -13.44 -18.24 0.66
CA PRO A 118 -12.02 -17.93 0.54
C PRO A 118 -11.51 -17.87 -0.91
N ALA A 119 -12.02 -18.73 -1.80
CA ALA A 119 -11.65 -18.71 -3.22
C ALA A 119 -12.03 -17.39 -3.92
N VAL A 120 -13.18 -16.82 -3.57
CA VAL A 120 -13.64 -15.52 -4.09
C VAL A 120 -12.79 -14.39 -3.51
N MET A 121 -12.47 -14.43 -2.22
CA MET A 121 -11.57 -13.47 -1.60
C MET A 121 -10.16 -13.52 -2.20
N ALA A 122 -9.66 -14.72 -2.53
CA ALA A 122 -8.39 -14.89 -3.22
C ALA A 122 -8.42 -14.30 -4.63
N ALA A 123 -9.54 -14.42 -5.36
CA ALA A 123 -9.70 -13.80 -6.68
C ALA A 123 -9.74 -12.26 -6.61
N LEU A 124 -10.43 -11.69 -5.61
CA LEU A 124 -10.41 -10.24 -5.37
C LEU A 124 -9.03 -9.75 -4.93
N LEU A 125 -8.36 -10.51 -4.06
CA LEU A 125 -6.99 -10.21 -3.64
C LEU A 125 -6.02 -10.26 -4.83
N ALA A 126 -6.12 -11.28 -5.68
CA ALA A 126 -5.31 -11.40 -6.89
C ALA A 126 -5.50 -10.17 -7.80
N THR A 127 -6.75 -9.74 -7.96
CA THR A 127 -7.11 -8.51 -8.67
C THR A 127 -6.45 -7.27 -8.06
N VAL A 128 -6.51 -7.10 -6.74
CA VAL A 128 -5.90 -5.97 -6.03
C VAL A 128 -4.38 -5.98 -6.16
N LEU A 129 -3.74 -7.15 -6.04
CA LEU A 129 -2.30 -7.31 -6.21
C LEU A 129 -1.85 -7.01 -7.65
N TRP A 130 -2.62 -7.43 -8.65
CA TRP A 130 -2.37 -7.10 -10.05
C TRP A 130 -2.46 -5.59 -10.29
N TRP A 131 -3.57 -4.97 -9.87
CA TRP A 131 -3.75 -3.52 -9.98
C TRP A 131 -2.62 -2.75 -9.30
N ARG A 132 -2.20 -3.22 -8.12
CA ARG A 132 -1.10 -2.60 -7.39
C ARG A 132 0.24 -2.75 -8.09
N GLY A 133 0.53 -3.91 -8.68
CA GLY A 133 1.74 -4.09 -9.50
C GLY A 133 1.74 -3.21 -10.76
N VAL A 134 0.57 -3.02 -11.40
CA VAL A 134 0.40 -2.04 -12.48
C VAL A 134 0.67 -0.62 -11.98
N ALA A 135 0.08 -0.21 -10.86
CA ALA A 135 0.29 1.13 -10.29
C ALA A 135 1.75 1.39 -9.85
N LEU A 136 2.52 0.34 -9.51
CA LEU A 136 3.95 0.46 -9.21
C LEU A 136 4.79 0.69 -10.47
N SER A 137 4.37 0.19 -11.62
CA SER A 137 5.10 0.34 -12.87
C SER A 137 5.06 1.75 -13.45
N GLU A 138 4.07 2.55 -13.05
CA GLU A 138 3.87 3.93 -13.51
C GLU A 138 4.86 4.90 -12.87
N ARG A 139 5.58 4.48 -11.83
CA ARG A 139 6.46 5.37 -11.06
C ARG A 139 7.87 5.35 -11.65
N GLU A 140 8.44 6.53 -11.81
CA GLU A 140 9.84 6.65 -12.17
C GLU A 140 10.72 6.24 -10.98
N PHE A 141 11.70 5.39 -11.28
CA PHE A 141 12.58 4.80 -10.29
C PHE A 141 13.69 5.79 -9.94
N GLY A 142 13.40 6.66 -8.96
CA GLY A 142 14.35 7.59 -8.37
C GLY A 142 14.45 7.41 -6.85
N TYR A 143 15.46 8.06 -6.25
CA TYR A 143 15.68 8.07 -4.79
C TYR A 143 14.41 8.45 -4.01
N PHE A 144 13.69 9.48 -4.46
CA PHE A 144 12.45 9.93 -3.83
C PHE A 144 11.35 8.87 -3.80
N GLU A 145 11.30 7.99 -4.80
CA GLU A 145 10.27 6.95 -4.83
C GLU A 145 10.62 5.80 -3.88
N VAL A 146 11.91 5.48 -3.72
CA VAL A 146 12.38 4.53 -2.70
C VAL A 146 12.10 5.06 -1.30
N ASP A 147 12.45 6.33 -1.02
CA ASP A 147 12.15 6.97 0.27
C ASP A 147 10.63 6.99 0.55
N ARG A 148 9.82 7.34 -0.45
CA ARG A 148 8.35 7.32 -0.32
C ARG A 148 7.80 5.91 -0.07
N ALA A 149 8.31 4.90 -0.78
CA ALA A 149 7.90 3.50 -0.59
C ALA A 149 8.30 3.01 0.81
N PHE A 150 9.50 3.37 1.28
CA PHE A 150 9.98 3.06 2.62
C PHE A 150 9.12 3.72 3.71
N ARG A 151 8.86 5.03 3.64
CA ARG A 151 7.99 5.74 4.59
C ARG A 151 6.58 5.17 4.62
N ARG A 152 6.01 4.85 3.44
CA ARG A 152 4.71 4.21 3.34
C ARG A 152 4.73 2.83 4.00
N GLY A 153 5.74 2.02 3.71
CA GLY A 153 5.92 0.71 4.31
C GLY A 153 6.04 0.79 5.83
N ILE A 154 6.84 1.72 6.38
CA ILE A 154 6.90 1.98 7.83
C ILE A 154 5.52 2.31 8.38
N GLY A 155 4.79 3.24 7.77
CA GLY A 155 3.47 3.64 8.24
C GLY A 155 2.50 2.45 8.34
N TRP A 156 2.47 1.61 7.31
CA TRP A 156 1.63 0.40 7.31
C TRP A 156 2.16 -0.71 8.24
N SER A 157 3.47 -0.89 8.37
CA SER A 157 4.05 -1.86 9.29
C SER A 157 3.82 -1.48 10.75
N VAL A 158 3.95 -0.19 11.09
CA VAL A 158 3.64 0.33 12.43
C VAL A 158 2.15 0.15 12.73
N LEU A 159 1.27 0.53 11.79
CA LEU A 159 -0.16 0.31 11.95
C LEU A 159 -0.49 -1.17 12.13
N PHE A 160 0.15 -2.05 11.35
CA PHE A 160 0.01 -3.49 11.48
C PHE A 160 0.42 -3.99 12.87
N VAL A 161 1.56 -3.54 13.39
CA VAL A 161 2.03 -3.89 14.74
C VAL A 161 1.10 -3.36 15.83
N ILE A 162 0.56 -2.15 15.68
CA ILE A 162 -0.42 -1.59 16.63
C ILE A 162 -1.70 -2.44 16.66
N LEU A 163 -2.23 -2.80 15.48
CA LEU A 163 -3.39 -3.70 15.39
C LEU A 163 -3.07 -5.05 16.01
N LEU A 164 -1.91 -5.62 15.71
CA LEU A 164 -1.48 -6.90 16.26
C LEU A 164 -1.35 -6.86 17.79
N ALA A 165 -0.83 -5.77 18.35
CA ALA A 165 -0.74 -5.56 19.79
C ALA A 165 -2.11 -5.37 20.44
N ALA A 166 -3.02 -4.65 19.79
CA ALA A 166 -4.37 -4.37 20.32
C ALA A 166 -5.29 -5.60 20.27
N TYR A 167 -5.18 -6.43 19.23
CA TYR A 167 -6.04 -7.60 19.01
C TYR A 167 -5.39 -8.94 19.38
N GLY A 168 -4.09 -8.95 19.66
CA GLY A 168 -3.29 -10.14 19.97
C GLY A 168 -3.90 -11.02 21.06
N ASP A 169 -4.31 -10.41 22.16
CA ASP A 169 -4.76 -11.12 23.37
C ASP A 169 -6.25 -11.46 23.37
N THR A 170 -7.10 -10.76 22.59
CA THR A 170 -8.56 -10.84 22.73
C THR A 170 -9.25 -11.85 21.82
N ARG A 171 -8.60 -12.31 20.75
CA ARG A 171 -9.25 -13.16 19.72
C ARG A 171 -8.51 -14.46 19.38
N GLY A 172 -7.63 -14.94 20.26
CA GLY A 172 -6.80 -16.12 19.96
C GLY A 172 -5.86 -15.86 18.78
N PHE A 173 -5.42 -14.61 18.62
CA PHE A 173 -4.66 -14.15 17.48
C PHE A 173 -3.22 -14.64 17.61
N THR A 174 -2.94 -15.83 17.09
CA THR A 174 -1.59 -16.39 17.12
C THR A 174 -0.77 -15.68 16.07
N LEU A 175 0.24 -14.94 16.50
CA LEU A 175 1.23 -14.32 15.63
C LEU A 175 1.78 -15.41 14.71
N THR A 176 1.39 -15.39 13.43
CA THR A 176 1.94 -16.34 12.47
C THR A 176 3.45 -16.17 12.50
N ALA A 177 4.21 -17.27 12.64
CA ALA A 177 5.67 -17.24 12.69
C ALA A 177 6.31 -16.50 11.50
N ALA A 178 5.57 -16.33 10.40
CA ALA A 178 6.00 -15.62 9.22
C ALA A 178 5.95 -14.07 9.32
N ALA A 179 5.11 -13.47 10.17
CA ALA A 179 4.95 -12.00 10.19
C ALA A 179 6.24 -11.24 10.55
N PRO A 180 7.02 -11.66 11.57
CA PRO A 180 8.33 -11.06 11.86
C PRO A 180 9.31 -11.18 10.69
N ALA A 181 9.28 -12.31 9.96
CA ALA A 181 10.16 -12.51 8.80
C ALA A 181 9.86 -11.51 7.66
N TYR A 182 8.58 -11.19 7.42
CA TYR A 182 8.21 -10.17 6.44
C TYR A 182 8.65 -8.76 6.85
N LEU A 183 8.53 -8.41 8.14
CA LEU A 183 9.02 -7.12 8.64
C LEU A 183 10.54 -7.03 8.51
N LEU A 184 11.26 -8.09 8.87
CA LEU A 184 12.71 -8.18 8.72
C LEU A 184 13.13 -8.01 7.25
N ALA A 185 12.48 -8.74 6.35
CA ALA A 185 12.72 -8.64 4.91
C ALA A 185 12.41 -7.23 4.38
N PHE A 186 11.32 -6.61 4.83
CA PHE A 186 10.96 -5.24 4.47
C PHE A 186 12.06 -4.24 4.85
N PHE A 187 12.51 -4.24 6.11
CA PHE A 187 13.57 -3.34 6.55
C PHE A 187 14.88 -3.63 5.80
N SER A 188 15.16 -4.89 5.51
CA SER A 188 16.42 -5.30 4.85
C SER A 188 16.50 -4.80 3.43
N LEU A 189 15.47 -5.13 2.66
CA LEU A 189 15.36 -4.70 1.28
C LEU A 189 15.30 -3.18 1.18
N SER A 190 14.61 -2.50 2.10
CA SER A 190 14.50 -1.05 2.09
C SER A 190 15.82 -0.35 2.37
N LEU A 191 16.55 -0.75 3.42
CA LEU A 191 17.86 -0.15 3.74
C LEU A 191 18.87 -0.44 2.63
N MET A 192 18.93 -1.67 2.13
CA MET A 192 19.79 -2.03 1.00
C MET A 192 19.46 -1.20 -0.24
N THR A 193 18.17 -1.05 -0.57
CA THR A 193 17.75 -0.27 -1.75
C THR A 193 18.05 1.22 -1.57
N LEU A 194 17.77 1.80 -0.39
CA LEU A 194 18.09 3.21 -0.08
C LEU A 194 19.58 3.48 -0.24
N SER A 195 20.42 2.63 0.36
CA SER A 195 21.86 2.70 0.25
C SER A 195 22.35 2.62 -1.21
N ILE A 196 21.84 1.67 -2.00
CA ILE A 196 22.21 1.56 -3.42
C ILE A 196 21.76 2.82 -4.18
N THR A 197 20.56 3.33 -3.92
CA THR A 197 20.09 4.55 -4.59
C THR A 197 20.89 5.79 -4.22
N GLN A 198 21.32 5.94 -2.96
CA GLN A 198 22.19 7.03 -2.55
C GLN A 198 23.55 6.93 -3.23
N LEU A 199 24.13 5.73 -3.29
CA LEU A 199 25.39 5.49 -3.99
C LEU A 199 25.28 5.84 -5.48
N LEU A 200 24.17 5.47 -6.13
CA LEU A 200 23.92 5.84 -7.53
C LEU A 200 23.74 7.34 -7.71
N MET A 201 23.08 8.02 -6.77
CA MET A 201 22.91 9.47 -6.81
C MET A 201 24.26 10.19 -6.66
N LEU A 202 25.08 9.78 -5.68
CA LEU A 202 26.44 10.26 -5.50
C LEU A 202 27.29 10.02 -6.76
N TRP A 203 27.14 8.87 -7.39
CA TRP A 203 27.85 8.55 -8.63
C TRP A 203 27.39 9.40 -9.82
N GLU A 204 26.09 9.71 -9.89
CA GLU A 204 25.53 10.62 -10.88
C GLU A 204 25.96 12.09 -10.64
N GLU A 205 26.28 12.48 -9.41
CA GLU A 205 26.75 13.83 -9.08
C GLU A 205 28.27 13.98 -9.24
N THR A 206 29.04 12.92 -8.97
CA THR A 206 30.52 12.88 -9.00
C THR A 206 31.11 12.51 -10.36
N HIS A 207 30.41 12.78 -11.48
CA HIS A 207 30.85 12.52 -12.87
C HIS A 207 32.21 13.12 -13.30
N ALA A 208 33.04 13.61 -12.39
CA ALA A 208 34.29 14.29 -12.64
C ALA A 208 35.48 13.39 -12.99
N ASP A 209 35.50 12.08 -12.70
CA ASP A 209 36.63 11.24 -13.14
C ASP A 209 36.33 9.72 -13.26
N PRO A 210 36.33 9.12 -14.47
CA PRO A 210 36.06 7.69 -14.66
C PRO A 210 37.11 6.76 -14.05
N ALA A 211 38.33 7.26 -13.78
CA ALA A 211 39.42 6.45 -13.22
C ALA A 211 39.25 6.15 -11.73
N GLN A 212 38.69 7.07 -10.94
CA GLN A 212 38.46 6.87 -9.49
C GLN A 212 37.19 6.05 -9.19
N ALA A 213 36.25 6.00 -10.14
CA ALA A 213 34.96 5.32 -9.97
C ALA A 213 35.05 3.79 -9.86
N LEU A 214 36.05 3.13 -10.45
CA LEU A 214 36.15 1.67 -10.46
C LEU A 214 36.79 1.06 -9.20
N ALA A 215 37.74 1.74 -8.56
CA ALA A 215 38.43 1.21 -7.37
C ALA A 215 37.57 1.25 -6.11
N ALA A 216 36.63 2.20 -6.02
CA ALA A 216 35.73 2.34 -4.89
C ALA A 216 34.62 1.26 -4.81
N ASN A 217 34.43 0.44 -5.86
CA ASN A 217 33.12 -0.19 -6.10
C ASN A 217 32.85 -1.49 -5.29
N ARG A 218 33.87 -2.31 -4.97
CA ARG A 218 33.66 -3.57 -4.21
C ARG A 218 33.76 -3.39 -2.70
N HIS A 219 34.74 -2.63 -2.23
CA HIS A 219 34.97 -2.44 -0.80
C HIS A 219 33.82 -1.65 -0.15
N TRP A 220 33.29 -0.62 -0.82
CA TRP A 220 32.12 0.10 -0.31
C TRP A 220 30.88 -0.77 -0.27
N LEU A 221 30.65 -1.62 -1.29
CA LEU A 221 29.50 -2.52 -1.30
C LEU A 221 29.59 -3.56 -0.18
N LEU A 222 30.78 -4.10 0.09
CA LEU A 222 31.02 -4.99 1.23
C LEU A 222 30.86 -4.28 2.57
N LEU A 223 31.37 -3.06 2.72
CA LEU A 223 31.21 -2.25 3.93
C LEU A 223 29.73 -1.97 4.20
N LEU A 224 28.99 -1.59 3.16
CA LEU A 224 27.57 -1.31 3.25
C LEU A 224 26.77 -2.57 3.61
N LEU A 225 27.08 -3.70 2.97
CA LEU A 225 26.49 -4.99 3.31
C LEU A 225 26.81 -5.39 4.75
N GLY A 226 28.03 -5.11 5.21
CA GLY A 226 28.48 -5.33 6.59
C GLY A 226 27.70 -4.47 7.60
N VAL A 227 27.54 -3.18 7.34
CA VAL A 227 26.77 -2.26 8.21
C VAL A 227 25.31 -2.67 8.27
N VAL A 228 24.70 -2.99 7.12
CA VAL A 228 23.34 -3.52 7.06
C VAL A 228 23.26 -4.82 7.87
N GLY A 229 24.19 -5.75 7.66
CA GLY A 229 24.26 -7.02 8.41
C GLY A 229 24.37 -6.82 9.92
N VAL A 230 25.19 -5.88 10.39
CA VAL A 230 25.33 -5.55 11.81
C VAL A 230 24.03 -4.98 12.37
N ILE A 231 23.38 -4.04 11.67
CA ILE A 231 22.07 -3.51 12.06
C ILE A 231 21.03 -4.65 12.15
N PHE A 232 21.07 -5.63 11.24
CA PHE A 232 20.19 -6.79 11.25
C PHE A 232 20.40 -7.70 12.47
N VAL A 233 21.65 -8.09 12.73
CA VAL A 233 21.99 -8.93 13.88
C VAL A 233 21.59 -8.21 15.17
N SER A 234 21.87 -6.91 15.24
CA SER A 234 21.53 -6.09 16.40
C SER A 234 20.02 -6.00 16.61
N ALA A 235 19.24 -5.76 15.54
CA ALA A 235 17.78 -5.71 15.60
C ALA A 235 17.15 -7.06 15.93
N ALA A 236 17.69 -8.16 15.41
CA ALA A 236 17.21 -9.51 15.72
C ALA A 236 17.49 -9.88 17.19
N VAL A 237 18.69 -9.60 17.68
CA VAL A 237 19.06 -9.79 19.09
C VAL A 237 18.17 -8.93 19.98
N LEU A 238 17.99 -7.63 19.65
CA LEU A 238 17.06 -6.77 20.38
C LEU A 238 15.64 -7.33 20.34
N ALA A 239 15.15 -7.79 19.19
CA ALA A 239 13.79 -8.33 19.07
C ALA A 239 13.58 -9.54 19.97
N THR A 240 14.59 -10.42 20.09
CA THR A 240 14.53 -11.57 21.02
C THR A 240 14.60 -11.15 22.49
N ALA A 241 15.45 -10.19 22.83
CA ALA A 241 15.58 -9.70 24.21
C ALA A 241 14.35 -8.89 24.67
N VAL A 242 13.76 -8.11 23.77
CA VAL A 242 12.60 -7.24 24.01
C VAL A 242 11.30 -8.04 24.09
N HIS A 243 11.22 -9.24 23.53
CA HIS A 243 9.97 -10.01 23.45
C HIS A 243 9.40 -10.40 24.82
N VAL A 244 10.25 -10.57 25.84
CA VAL A 244 9.83 -11.07 27.16
C VAL A 244 9.33 -9.95 28.08
N GLU A 245 9.97 -8.78 28.05
CA GLU A 245 9.68 -7.71 29.03
C GLU A 245 8.89 -6.52 28.45
N PHE A 246 9.03 -6.23 27.15
CA PHE A 246 8.45 -5.01 26.58
C PHE A 246 7.01 -5.18 26.09
N ARG A 247 6.57 -6.40 25.78
CA ARG A 247 5.19 -6.66 25.37
C ARG A 247 4.15 -6.15 26.38
N PRO A 248 4.25 -6.42 27.70
CA PRO A 248 3.29 -5.90 28.66
C PRO A 248 3.34 -4.38 28.81
N VAL A 249 4.54 -3.77 28.70
CA VAL A 249 4.71 -2.30 28.76
C VAL A 249 4.07 -1.64 27.54
N LEU A 250 4.34 -2.16 26.34
CA LEU A 250 3.78 -1.65 25.10
C LEU A 250 2.26 -1.84 25.04
N ALA A 251 1.76 -3.01 25.48
CA ALA A 251 0.31 -3.25 25.58
C ALA A 251 -0.35 -2.26 26.55
N ARG A 252 0.28 -1.96 27.70
CA ARG A 252 -0.22 -0.97 28.65
C ARG A 252 -0.22 0.44 28.07
N LEU A 253 0.83 0.82 27.35
CA LEU A 253 0.97 2.13 26.71
C LEU A 253 -0.02 2.32 25.54
N LEU A 254 -0.29 1.27 24.78
CA LEU A 254 -1.22 1.28 23.64
C LEU A 254 -2.68 1.02 24.04
N ARG A 255 -2.94 0.54 25.25
CA ARG A 255 -4.30 0.31 25.76
C ARG A 255 -5.26 1.52 25.59
N PRO A 256 -4.88 2.78 25.87
CA PRO A 256 -5.76 3.92 25.62
C PRO A 256 -6.04 4.18 24.13
N LEU A 257 -5.19 3.69 23.22
CA LEU A 257 -5.40 3.76 21.76
C LEU A 257 -6.28 2.62 21.24
N ALA A 258 -6.49 1.56 22.01
CA ALA A 258 -7.33 0.43 21.63
C ALA A 258 -8.75 0.83 21.17
N PRO A 259 -9.52 1.67 21.89
CA PRO A 259 -10.84 2.08 21.42
C PRO A 259 -10.80 2.89 20.12
N LEU A 260 -9.73 3.65 19.89
CA LEU A 260 -9.55 4.38 18.62
C LEU A 260 -9.26 3.42 17.46
N ALA A 261 -8.39 2.44 17.68
CA ALA A 261 -8.08 1.40 16.70
C ALA A 261 -9.31 0.52 16.40
N GLU A 262 -10.12 0.23 17.41
CA GLU A 262 -11.39 -0.50 17.28
C GLU A 262 -12.44 0.32 16.52
N ALA A 263 -12.61 1.60 16.86
CA ALA A 263 -13.47 2.50 16.11
C ALA A 263 -13.03 2.62 14.64
N LEU A 264 -11.73 2.79 14.37
CA LEU A 264 -11.18 2.83 13.02
C LEU A 264 -11.43 1.53 12.27
N PHE A 265 -11.26 0.38 12.93
CA PHE A 265 -11.55 -0.93 12.35
C PHE A 265 -13.03 -1.07 11.99
N TYR A 266 -13.96 -0.72 12.88
CA TYR A 266 -15.39 -0.77 12.58
C TYR A 266 -15.79 0.21 11.48
N VAL A 267 -15.20 1.41 11.44
CA VAL A 267 -15.43 2.37 10.35
C VAL A 267 -14.95 1.80 9.01
N LEU A 268 -13.73 1.26 8.94
CA LEU A 268 -13.21 0.63 7.73
C LEU A 268 -14.07 -0.57 7.30
N PHE A 269 -14.48 -1.40 8.27
CA PHE A 269 -15.35 -2.55 8.03
C PHE A 269 -16.75 -2.13 7.56
N ALA A 270 -17.34 -1.09 8.15
CA ALA A 270 -18.62 -0.53 7.74
C ALA A 270 -18.55 0.05 6.32
N VAL A 271 -17.49 0.79 5.99
CA VAL A 271 -17.25 1.28 4.63
C VAL A 271 -17.12 0.11 3.65
N ALA A 272 -16.36 -0.93 3.98
CA ALA A 272 -16.25 -2.13 3.16
C ALA A 272 -17.59 -2.81 2.94
N MET A 273 -18.43 -2.89 3.98
CA MET A 273 -19.80 -3.43 3.92
C MET A 273 -20.75 -2.57 3.10
N VAL A 274 -20.69 -1.24 3.22
CA VAL A 274 -21.49 -0.30 2.41
C VAL A 274 -21.08 -0.41 0.95
N VAL A 275 -19.78 -0.43 0.67
CA VAL A 275 -19.27 -0.68 -0.68
C VAL A 275 -19.83 -2.00 -1.17
N ALA A 276 -19.67 -3.11 -0.45
CA ALA A 276 -20.25 -4.41 -0.81
C ALA A 276 -21.78 -4.37 -1.06
N ARG A 277 -22.56 -3.60 -0.29
CA ARG A 277 -24.00 -3.44 -0.49
C ARG A 277 -24.37 -2.58 -1.70
N VAL A 278 -23.74 -1.42 -1.87
CA VAL A 278 -23.95 -0.52 -3.02
C VAL A 278 -23.62 -1.25 -4.31
N LEU A 279 -22.52 -1.99 -4.25
CA LEU A 279 -22.15 -2.98 -5.22
C LEU A 279 -23.34 -3.90 -5.49
N VAL A 280 -23.74 -4.80 -4.58
CA VAL A 280 -24.91 -5.70 -4.76
C VAL A 280 -26.18 -5.01 -5.29
N PHE A 281 -26.50 -3.80 -4.82
CA PHE A 281 -27.67 -3.03 -5.24
C PHE A 281 -27.63 -2.57 -6.71
N LEU A 282 -26.48 -2.04 -7.17
CA LEU A 282 -26.29 -1.65 -8.58
C LEU A 282 -26.52 -2.82 -9.53
N PHE A 283 -26.27 -4.03 -9.05
CA PHE A 283 -26.33 -5.26 -9.81
C PHE A 283 -27.68 -5.95 -9.84
N ALA A 284 -28.46 -5.79 -8.78
CA ALA A 284 -29.86 -6.18 -8.78
C ALA A 284 -30.69 -5.47 -9.88
N ARG A 285 -30.17 -4.36 -10.44
CA ARG A 285 -30.81 -3.60 -11.53
C ARG A 285 -30.44 -4.04 -12.95
N LEU A 286 -29.53 -5.00 -13.15
CA LEU A 286 -29.16 -5.45 -14.49
C LEU A 286 -30.08 -6.59 -15.01
N PRO A 287 -30.56 -6.53 -16.26
CA PRO A 287 -31.54 -7.46 -16.82
C PRO A 287 -30.93 -8.80 -17.31
N PHE A 288 -30.16 -9.50 -16.47
CA PHE A 288 -29.67 -10.85 -16.77
C PHE A 288 -30.53 -11.91 -16.06
N ARG A 289 -31.76 -12.08 -16.56
CA ARG A 289 -32.67 -13.17 -16.17
C ARG A 289 -32.59 -14.27 -17.23
N ARG A 290 -32.28 -15.49 -16.79
CA ARG A 290 -32.47 -16.83 -17.43
C ARG A 290 -31.14 -17.57 -17.59
N MET A 291 -30.75 -18.33 -16.56
CA MET A 291 -30.26 -19.72 -16.71
C MET A 291 -29.86 -20.30 -15.34
N ILE A 292 -30.29 -21.54 -15.10
CA ILE A 292 -29.85 -22.53 -14.10
C ILE A 292 -30.73 -22.67 -12.84
N SER A 293 -31.28 -23.88 -12.70
CA SER A 293 -32.06 -24.42 -11.58
C SER A 293 -31.19 -24.82 -10.37
N PRO A 294 -31.74 -24.82 -9.14
CA PRO A 294 -30.97 -25.09 -7.94
C PRO A 294 -30.70 -26.58 -7.70
N VAL A 295 -29.44 -26.91 -7.37
CA VAL A 295 -29.01 -28.18 -6.78
C VAL A 295 -29.03 -28.01 -5.25
N PRO A 296 -29.62 -28.92 -4.47
CA PRO A 296 -29.60 -28.82 -3.01
C PRO A 296 -28.26 -29.32 -2.44
N ALA A 297 -27.59 -28.48 -1.66
CA ALA A 297 -26.44 -28.87 -0.85
C ALA A 297 -26.66 -28.50 0.62
N ALA A 298 -26.18 -29.40 1.48
CA ALA A 298 -26.38 -29.47 2.92
C ALA A 298 -25.77 -28.31 3.71
N THR A 299 -26.40 -27.98 4.83
CA THR A 299 -26.10 -26.86 5.73
C THR A 299 -25.15 -27.23 6.88
N PRO A 300 -24.22 -26.34 7.23
CA PRO A 300 -23.99 -25.88 8.60
C PRO A 300 -24.76 -24.56 8.86
N PRO A 301 -25.03 -24.20 10.12
CA PRO A 301 -25.99 -23.15 10.47
C PRO A 301 -25.40 -21.77 10.17
N SER A 302 -26.17 -20.92 9.46
CA SER A 302 -25.82 -19.53 9.19
C SER A 302 -27.09 -18.70 8.99
N PHE A 303 -26.90 -17.37 8.89
CA PHE A 303 -27.73 -16.24 8.43
C PHE A 303 -28.94 -16.47 7.48
N ARG A 304 -29.17 -17.70 7.03
CA ARG A 304 -30.27 -18.19 6.19
C ARG A 304 -31.65 -17.87 6.74
N ASP A 305 -31.82 -17.81 8.06
CA ASP A 305 -33.11 -17.49 8.68
C ASP A 305 -33.49 -16.00 8.55
N LEU A 306 -32.53 -15.10 8.34
CA LEU A 306 -32.78 -13.68 8.06
C LEU A 306 -33.11 -13.38 6.58
N LEU A 307 -32.88 -14.34 5.69
CA LEU A 307 -33.03 -14.18 4.22
C LEU A 307 -34.19 -15.01 3.65
N LYS A 308 -34.92 -15.77 4.47
CA LYS A 308 -36.03 -16.65 4.04
C LYS A 308 -37.21 -15.90 3.41
N ASP A 309 -37.41 -14.63 3.77
CA ASP A 309 -38.57 -13.85 3.31
C ASP A 309 -38.35 -13.12 1.97
N LEU A 310 -37.17 -13.26 1.36
CA LEU A 310 -36.86 -12.59 0.09
C LEU A 310 -37.25 -13.46 -1.12
N PRO A 311 -38.02 -12.93 -2.09
CA PRO A 311 -38.41 -13.66 -3.29
C PRO A 311 -37.20 -14.26 -4.03
N PRO A 312 -37.24 -15.55 -4.41
CA PRO A 312 -36.09 -16.27 -4.99
C PRO A 312 -35.57 -15.65 -6.30
N GLN A 313 -36.43 -14.91 -7.01
CA GLN A 313 -36.09 -14.17 -8.23
C GLN A 313 -35.19 -12.95 -7.97
N LEU A 314 -35.31 -12.29 -6.81
CA LEU A 314 -34.46 -11.17 -6.40
C LEU A 314 -33.08 -11.68 -5.96
N VAL A 315 -33.05 -12.82 -5.28
CA VAL A 315 -31.81 -13.48 -4.85
C VAL A 315 -31.00 -13.91 -6.07
N SER A 316 -31.62 -14.48 -7.11
CA SER A 316 -30.88 -14.89 -8.32
C SER A 316 -30.39 -13.71 -9.18
N GLY A 317 -31.12 -12.59 -9.23
CA GLY A 317 -30.72 -11.39 -9.99
C GLY A 317 -29.59 -10.61 -9.32
N ALA A 318 -29.63 -10.47 -7.99
CA ALA A 318 -28.57 -9.85 -7.21
C ALA A 318 -27.22 -10.59 -7.34
N ARG A 319 -27.26 -11.91 -7.56
CA ARG A 319 -26.07 -12.77 -7.67
C ARG A 319 -25.31 -12.62 -9.00
N TRP A 320 -26.00 -12.63 -10.13
CA TRP A 320 -25.34 -12.49 -11.45
C TRP A 320 -24.74 -11.11 -11.67
N GLY A 321 -25.41 -10.08 -11.17
CA GLY A 321 -24.80 -8.78 -11.30
C GLY A 321 -23.55 -8.65 -10.40
N MET A 322 -23.43 -9.32 -9.25
CA MET A 322 -22.18 -9.25 -8.46
C MET A 322 -20.95 -9.79 -9.22
N VAL A 323 -21.12 -10.78 -10.09
CA VAL A 323 -20.05 -11.25 -10.99
C VAL A 323 -19.72 -10.19 -12.05
N ALA A 324 -20.75 -9.64 -12.71
CA ALA A 324 -20.57 -8.56 -13.67
C ALA A 324 -19.91 -7.32 -13.04
N LEU A 325 -20.14 -7.11 -11.75
CA LEU A 325 -19.55 -6.05 -10.98
C LEU A 325 -18.10 -6.24 -10.62
N ALA A 326 -17.74 -7.42 -10.13
CA ALA A 326 -16.35 -7.69 -9.79
C ALA A 326 -15.48 -7.42 -11.04
N ILE A 327 -16.01 -7.80 -12.22
CA ILE A 327 -15.46 -7.45 -13.52
C ILE A 327 -15.52 -5.93 -13.77
N ALA A 328 -16.63 -5.24 -13.53
CA ALA A 328 -16.75 -3.80 -13.74
C ALA A 328 -15.86 -2.95 -12.81
N VAL A 329 -15.75 -3.27 -11.52
CA VAL A 329 -14.83 -2.62 -10.57
C VAL A 329 -13.38 -2.90 -10.93
N LEU A 330 -13.06 -4.13 -11.34
CA LEU A 330 -11.75 -4.44 -11.91
C LEU A 330 -11.46 -3.52 -13.11
N VAL A 331 -12.41 -3.38 -14.04
CA VAL A 331 -12.27 -2.50 -15.22
C VAL A 331 -12.16 -1.02 -14.82
N ILE A 332 -12.98 -0.54 -13.86
CA ILE A 332 -12.95 0.84 -13.39
C ILE A 332 -11.65 1.15 -12.65
N LEU A 333 -11.17 0.26 -11.78
CA LEU A 333 -9.89 0.44 -11.08
C LEU A 333 -8.72 0.53 -12.07
N VAL A 334 -8.73 -0.32 -13.10
CA VAL A 334 -7.77 -0.27 -14.20
C VAL A 334 -7.92 1.03 -15.01
N ALA A 335 -9.13 1.47 -15.31
CA ALA A 335 -9.36 2.72 -16.03
C ALA A 335 -8.89 3.94 -15.22
N VAL A 336 -9.19 3.97 -13.92
CA VAL A 336 -8.79 5.04 -12.99
C VAL A 336 -7.29 5.08 -12.81
N SER A 337 -6.61 3.94 -12.64
CA SER A 337 -5.13 3.93 -12.57
C SER A 337 -4.53 4.50 -13.84
N VAL A 338 -5.00 4.06 -15.01
CA VAL A 338 -4.48 4.55 -16.30
C VAL A 338 -4.75 6.05 -16.51
N VAL A 339 -5.94 6.54 -16.14
CA VAL A 339 -6.26 7.99 -16.22
C VAL A 339 -5.39 8.79 -15.27
N ARG A 340 -5.16 8.28 -14.05
CA ARG A 340 -4.31 8.92 -13.05
C ARG A 340 -2.84 8.92 -13.48
N ALA A 341 -2.36 7.84 -14.09
CA ALA A 341 -1.03 7.73 -14.70
C ALA A 341 -0.78 8.83 -15.73
N ARG A 342 -1.76 9.05 -16.62
CA ARG A 342 -1.66 10.09 -17.65
C ARG A 342 -1.68 11.49 -17.09
N ARG A 343 -2.49 11.75 -16.06
CA ARG A 343 -2.51 13.05 -15.40
C ARG A 343 -1.18 13.33 -14.68
N GLY A 344 -0.54 12.30 -14.14
CA GLY A 344 0.82 12.40 -13.58
C GLY A 344 1.87 12.77 -14.64
N MET A 345 1.85 12.11 -15.80
CA MET A 345 2.80 12.42 -16.90
C MET A 345 2.63 13.83 -17.47
N ARG A 346 1.40 14.37 -17.53
CA ARG A 346 1.17 15.77 -17.93
C ARG A 346 1.64 16.77 -16.87
N ARG A 347 1.46 16.45 -15.59
CA ARG A 347 1.89 17.32 -14.49
C ARG A 347 3.41 17.35 -14.32
N ASN A 348 4.11 16.23 -14.45
CA ASN A 348 5.57 16.22 -14.32
C ASN A 348 6.28 17.09 -15.37
N ALA A 349 5.70 17.25 -16.57
CA ALA A 349 6.24 18.14 -17.60
C ALA A 349 6.11 19.65 -17.26
N GLU A 350 5.19 20.01 -16.34
CA GLU A 350 4.99 21.39 -15.85
C GLU A 350 5.61 21.59 -14.45
N ASP A 351 5.61 20.56 -13.59
CA ASP A 351 6.08 20.59 -12.20
C ASP A 351 7.61 20.49 -12.05
N GLU A 352 8.36 19.99 -13.06
CA GLU A 352 9.84 19.99 -13.04
C GLU A 352 10.44 21.41 -12.99
N ARG A 353 9.64 22.47 -13.20
CA ARG A 353 10.08 23.87 -13.04
C ARG A 353 9.68 24.52 -11.70
N GLU A 354 8.88 23.87 -10.84
CA GLU A 354 8.39 24.50 -9.59
C GLU A 354 8.51 23.61 -8.31
N SER A 355 8.84 22.32 -8.41
CA SER A 355 8.71 21.38 -7.28
C SER A 355 9.92 21.20 -6.35
N VAL A 356 10.83 22.16 -6.22
CA VAL A 356 11.93 22.04 -5.23
C VAL A 356 11.46 22.38 -3.81
N TRP A 357 10.31 23.03 -3.61
CA TRP A 357 9.99 23.68 -2.32
C TRP A 357 8.63 23.39 -1.64
N SER A 358 7.81 22.42 -2.06
CA SER A 358 6.44 22.27 -1.50
C SER A 358 6.24 21.22 -0.40
N SER A 359 7.18 20.30 -0.15
CA SER A 359 7.00 19.27 0.90
C SER A 359 7.20 19.83 2.31
N GLN A 360 8.13 20.77 2.49
CA GLN A 360 8.30 21.51 3.74
C GLN A 360 7.14 22.47 4.01
N LEU A 361 6.56 23.10 2.99
CA LEU A 361 5.37 23.96 3.11
C LEU A 361 4.10 23.19 3.47
N ALA A 362 3.93 21.97 2.94
CA ALA A 362 2.80 21.11 3.30
C ALA A 362 2.92 20.59 4.75
N LEU A 363 4.12 20.21 5.19
CA LEU A 363 4.40 19.78 6.56
C LEU A 363 4.32 20.94 7.57
N SER A 364 4.76 22.15 7.20
CA SER A 364 4.60 23.33 8.05
C SER A 364 3.12 23.71 8.18
N GLY A 365 2.33 23.63 7.12
CA GLY A 365 0.89 23.87 7.17
C GLY A 365 0.13 22.89 8.07
N LEU A 366 0.50 21.61 8.06
CA LEU A 366 -0.05 20.59 8.97
C LEU A 366 0.40 20.79 10.41
N GLY A 367 1.67 21.15 10.62
CA GLY A 367 2.21 21.50 11.94
C GLY A 367 1.57 22.75 12.54
N GLU A 368 1.20 23.73 11.72
CA GLU A 368 0.44 24.92 12.14
C GLU A 368 -1.03 24.61 12.42
N ALA A 369 -1.67 23.76 11.62
CA ALA A 369 -3.05 23.34 11.85
C ALA A 369 -3.15 22.53 13.16
N TRP A 370 -2.18 21.65 13.42
CA TRP A 370 -2.08 20.90 14.67
C TRP A 370 -1.81 21.80 15.87
N ARG A 371 -0.87 22.76 15.75
CA ARG A 371 -0.64 23.78 16.79
C ARG A 371 -1.89 24.60 17.04
N ARG A 372 -2.61 25.06 16.02
CA ARG A 372 -3.88 25.80 16.16
C ARG A 372 -4.94 24.98 16.88
N LEU A 373 -5.05 23.69 16.58
CA LEU A 373 -5.97 22.78 17.28
C LEU A 373 -5.56 22.61 18.75
N TRP A 374 -4.27 22.46 19.02
CA TRP A 374 -3.73 22.35 20.38
C TRP A 374 -3.88 23.64 21.20
N HIS A 375 -3.74 24.80 20.55
CA HIS A 375 -3.97 26.10 21.17
C HIS A 375 -5.46 26.35 21.44
N ARG A 376 -6.38 25.82 20.61
CA ARG A 376 -7.82 25.88 20.90
C ARG A 376 -8.24 25.00 22.07
N LEU A 377 -7.47 23.95 22.37
CA LEU A 377 -7.73 23.01 23.47
C LEU A 377 -7.02 23.41 24.77
N ARG A 378 -6.13 24.41 24.76
CA ARG A 378 -5.51 24.97 25.96
C ARG A 378 -6.30 26.20 26.42
N PRO A 379 -6.90 26.21 27.62
CA PRO A 379 -7.54 27.39 28.18
C PRO A 379 -6.55 28.54 28.29
N ALA A 380 -7.02 29.75 27.96
CA ALA A 380 -6.25 30.98 27.84
C ALA A 380 -5.38 31.24 29.10
N GLY A 381 -4.08 31.29 28.87
CA GLY A 381 -3.10 31.67 29.87
C GLY A 381 -1.72 31.71 29.26
N ARG A 382 -1.47 32.67 28.33
CA ARG A 382 -0.14 33.09 27.87
C ARG A 382 -0.24 34.22 26.82
N ASP A 383 -0.37 35.45 27.31
CA ASP A 383 -0.26 36.69 26.51
C ASP A 383 1.21 37.12 26.26
N HIS A 384 2.21 36.29 26.56
CA HIS A 384 3.61 36.69 26.48
C HIS A 384 4.32 36.40 25.14
N GLU A 385 3.77 35.54 24.28
CA GLU A 385 4.46 35.13 23.03
C GLU A 385 4.16 36.08 21.85
N PHE A 386 2.96 36.70 21.81
CA PHE A 386 2.63 37.70 20.79
C PHE A 386 3.40 39.03 20.99
N ALA A 387 3.79 39.34 22.23
CA ALA A 387 4.64 40.49 22.54
C ALA A 387 6.05 40.35 21.92
N ALA A 388 6.60 39.13 21.85
CA ALA A 388 7.96 38.90 21.33
C ALA A 388 8.07 39.09 19.81
N VAL A 389 7.08 38.61 19.04
CA VAL A 389 7.04 38.81 17.57
C VAL A 389 6.76 40.27 17.22
N GLY A 390 5.95 40.96 18.02
CA GLY A 390 5.72 42.39 17.93
C GLY A 390 7.00 43.20 18.20
N ALA A 391 7.76 42.84 19.24
CA ALA A 391 9.00 43.49 19.60
C ALA A 391 10.08 43.37 18.51
N ILE A 392 10.24 42.20 17.90
CA ILE A 392 11.20 42.00 16.79
C ILE A 392 10.84 42.90 15.59
N ARG A 393 9.55 42.99 15.22
CA ARG A 393 9.10 43.89 14.15
C ARG A 393 9.28 45.36 14.50
N ALA A 394 9.12 45.74 15.76
CA ALA A 394 9.33 47.11 16.22
C ALA A 394 10.82 47.51 16.15
N ILE A 395 11.71 46.64 16.64
CA ILE A 395 13.17 46.86 16.58
C ILE A 395 13.64 46.98 15.13
N TYR A 396 13.16 46.10 14.25
CA TYR A 396 13.53 46.13 12.83
C TYR A 396 13.07 47.42 12.12
N ARG A 397 11.86 47.92 12.43
CA ARG A 397 11.36 49.20 11.90
C ARG A 397 12.22 50.37 12.36
N GLU A 398 12.64 50.36 13.62
CA GLU A 398 13.47 51.42 14.16
C GLU A 398 14.88 51.40 13.56
N MET A 399 15.45 50.20 13.37
CA MET A 399 16.74 50.03 12.71
C MET A 399 16.73 50.52 11.25
N LEU A 400 15.63 50.27 10.51
CA LEU A 400 15.45 50.82 9.16
C LEU A 400 15.28 52.35 9.16
N ARG A 401 14.60 52.92 10.17
CA ARG A 401 14.49 54.38 10.33
C ARG A 401 15.84 55.03 10.61
N VAL A 402 16.63 54.47 11.52
CA VAL A 402 17.97 54.96 11.85
C VAL A 402 18.89 54.86 10.64
N GLY A 403 18.87 53.74 9.89
CA GLY A 403 19.64 53.58 8.67
C GLY A 403 19.27 54.60 7.58
N ALA A 404 17.98 54.92 7.45
CA ALA A 404 17.52 55.97 6.53
C ALA A 404 17.98 57.37 6.96
N ALA A 405 17.95 57.69 8.27
CA ALA A 405 18.43 58.96 8.80
C ALA A 405 19.96 59.12 8.64
N ALA A 406 20.71 58.01 8.64
CA ALA A 406 22.16 57.97 8.42
C ALA A 406 22.57 57.92 6.93
N ASN A 407 21.65 58.24 5.99
CA ASN A 407 21.90 58.20 4.54
C ASN A 407 22.35 56.82 3.99
N SER A 408 22.05 55.74 4.70
CA SER A 408 22.29 54.36 4.26
C SER A 408 20.98 53.57 4.19
N PRO A 409 20.04 53.96 3.30
CA PRO A 409 18.79 53.23 3.16
C PRO A 409 19.06 51.86 2.55
N ARG A 410 18.33 50.85 3.05
CA ARG A 410 18.37 49.51 2.50
C ARG A 410 17.97 49.49 1.02
N ALA A 411 18.74 48.79 0.19
CA ALA A 411 18.44 48.64 -1.23
C ALA A 411 17.20 47.74 -1.48
N ARG A 412 16.36 48.12 -2.44
CA ARG A 412 15.08 47.43 -2.75
C ARG A 412 15.21 45.94 -3.12
N HIS A 413 16.40 45.48 -3.48
CA HIS A 413 16.67 44.10 -3.88
C HIS A 413 17.13 43.19 -2.71
N GLN A 414 17.30 43.73 -1.50
CA GLN A 414 17.69 42.95 -0.33
C GLN A 414 16.44 42.48 0.43
N THR A 415 16.28 41.17 0.63
CA THR A 415 15.09 40.55 1.25
C THR A 415 15.03 40.76 2.77
N PRO A 416 13.83 41.07 3.36
CA PRO A 416 13.59 41.36 4.78
C PRO A 416 14.40 40.59 5.80
#